data_AF-A0A1H7RA47-F1
#
_entry.id   AF-A0A1H7RA47-F1
#
_cell.length_a   1.000
_cell.length_b   1.000
_cell.length_c   1.000
_cell.angle_alpha   90.00
_cell.angle_beta   90.00
_cell.angle_gamma   90.00
#
_symmetry.space_group_name_H-M   'P 1'
#
loop_
_entity.id
_entity.type
_entity.pdbx_description
1 polymer ?
#
loop_
_entity_poly.entity_id
_entity_poly.type
_entity_poly.pdbx_seq_one_letter_code
_entity_poly.pdbx_strand_id
1 'polypeptide(L)'
;MNAKDLADRPYITQEEKVGGSQPQSLVRNLSDGAELIYRSFYLPDATTITVAVRGQARGVITLIFRSDSEKYEQLKIDLPTYDWEEREISFSPYQKTFDLTLRYEGEGTLDIKELKFN
;
A
#
# COMPACT_ATOMS: atom_id res chain seq x y z
N MET A 1 4.63 -25.36 -12.59
CA MET A 1 4.08 -24.24 -11.81
C MET A 1 2.68 -24.67 -11.41
N ASN A 2 2.43 -24.89 -10.12
CA ASN A 2 1.13 -25.40 -9.66
C ASN A 2 0.15 -24.24 -9.49
N ALA A 3 -1.16 -24.47 -9.71
CA ALA A 3 -2.19 -23.44 -9.56
C ALA A 3 -2.23 -22.83 -8.15
N LYS A 4 -1.72 -23.55 -7.14
CA LYS A 4 -1.57 -23.08 -5.76
C LYS A 4 -0.57 -21.91 -5.66
N ASP A 5 0.50 -21.94 -6.45
CA ASP A 5 1.57 -20.92 -6.45
C ASP A 5 1.10 -19.56 -7.04
N LEU A 6 -0.05 -19.55 -7.74
CA LEU A 6 -0.66 -18.34 -8.29
C LEU A 6 -1.63 -17.68 -7.30
N ALA A 7 -2.23 -18.45 -6.39
CA ALA A 7 -3.13 -17.92 -5.37
C ALA A 7 -2.37 -17.07 -4.33
N ASP A 8 -1.10 -17.39 -4.11
CA ASP A 8 -0.26 -16.79 -3.07
C ASP A 8 0.52 -15.53 -3.53
N ARG A 9 0.29 -15.05 -4.76
CA ARG A 9 0.96 -13.85 -5.29
C ARG A 9 0.09 -12.61 -5.15
N PRO A 10 0.69 -11.40 -5.18
CA PRO A 10 -0.07 -10.17 -5.30
C PRO A 10 -0.88 -10.13 -6.61
N TYR A 11 -2.15 -9.72 -6.53
CA TYR A 11 -2.98 -9.52 -7.72
C TYR A 11 -3.99 -8.38 -7.53
N ILE A 12 -4.39 -7.77 -8.63
CA ILE A 12 -5.42 -6.72 -8.63
C ILE A 12 -6.78 -7.40 -8.79
N THR A 13 -7.74 -7.05 -7.94
CA THR A 13 -9.11 -7.56 -7.99
C THR A 13 -10.11 -6.50 -7.52
N GLN A 14 -11.38 -6.87 -7.41
CA GLN A 14 -12.43 -6.02 -6.92
C GLN A 14 -13.23 -6.72 -5.81
N GLU A 15 -13.72 -5.94 -4.86
CA GLU A 15 -14.71 -6.42 -3.88
C GLU A 15 -15.96 -5.55 -3.91
N GLU A 16 -17.12 -6.16 -3.66
CA GLU A 16 -18.36 -5.43 -3.48
C GLU A 16 -18.32 -4.62 -2.19
N LYS A 17 -18.69 -3.35 -2.27
CA LYS A 17 -18.83 -2.53 -1.08
C LYS A 17 -20.12 -2.91 -0.36
N VAL A 18 -20.01 -3.28 0.91
CA VAL A 18 -21.16 -3.52 1.79
C VAL A 18 -22.08 -2.30 1.74
N GLY A 19 -23.33 -2.48 1.29
CA GLY A 19 -24.29 -1.39 1.12
C GLY A 19 -24.52 -0.91 -0.32
N GLY A 20 -24.09 -1.67 -1.35
CA GLY A 20 -24.60 -1.52 -2.72
C GLY A 20 -23.98 -0.39 -3.55
N SER A 21 -22.77 0.04 -3.20
CA SER A 21 -21.99 0.95 -4.06
C SER A 21 -21.04 0.17 -4.97
N GLN A 22 -20.60 0.83 -6.04
CA GLN A 22 -19.74 0.27 -7.10
C GLN A 22 -18.57 -0.57 -6.53
N PRO A 23 -18.17 -1.65 -7.24
CA PRO A 23 -17.05 -2.49 -6.82
C PRO A 23 -15.79 -1.64 -6.61
N GLN A 24 -15.08 -1.90 -5.50
CA GLN A 24 -13.82 -1.22 -5.19
C GLN A 24 -12.65 -2.08 -5.64
N SER A 25 -11.77 -1.51 -6.45
CA SER A 25 -10.52 -2.16 -6.82
C SER A 25 -9.55 -2.18 -5.65
N LEU A 26 -8.84 -3.29 -5.48
CA LEU A 26 -7.77 -3.41 -4.48
C LEU A 26 -6.66 -4.32 -4.99
N VAL A 27 -5.49 -4.19 -4.37
CA VAL A 27 -4.40 -5.14 -4.52
C VAL A 27 -4.49 -6.12 -3.36
N ARG A 28 -4.65 -7.40 -3.66
CA ARG A 28 -4.70 -8.47 -2.68
C ARG A 28 -3.35 -9.13 -2.49
N ASN A 29 -3.16 -9.68 -1.29
CA ASN A 29 -2.15 -10.68 -1.01
C ASN A 29 -0.70 -10.19 -1.21
N LEU A 30 -0.40 -8.98 -0.72
CA LEU A 30 0.97 -8.50 -0.61
C LEU A 30 1.68 -9.28 0.48
N SER A 31 2.69 -10.05 0.08
CA SER A 31 3.57 -10.82 0.95
C SER A 31 4.93 -10.14 1.09
N ASP A 32 5.81 -10.72 1.89
CA ASP A 32 7.21 -10.29 2.01
C ASP A 32 7.86 -10.00 0.65
N GLY A 33 8.52 -8.83 0.54
CA GLY A 33 9.20 -8.36 -0.65
C GLY A 33 8.29 -7.82 -1.76
N ALA A 34 6.96 -7.82 -1.59
CA ALA A 34 6.05 -7.27 -2.60
C ALA A 34 6.18 -5.74 -2.68
N GLU A 35 6.14 -5.22 -3.91
CA GLU A 35 6.22 -3.80 -4.21
C GLU A 35 5.02 -3.32 -5.04
N LEU A 36 4.46 -2.17 -4.65
CA LEU A 36 3.52 -1.40 -5.45
C LEU A 36 4.16 -0.08 -5.88
N ILE A 37 4.24 0.16 -7.19
CA ILE A 37 4.89 1.36 -7.74
C ILE A 37 3.84 2.24 -8.41
N TYR A 38 3.65 3.43 -7.86
CA TYR A 38 2.83 4.50 -8.41
C TYR A 38 3.75 5.55 -9.00
N ARG A 39 3.47 5.97 -10.24
CA ARG A 39 4.38 6.86 -10.98
C ARG A 39 3.78 8.24 -11.18
N SER A 40 4.67 9.23 -11.20
CA SER A 40 4.39 10.59 -11.66
C SER A 40 3.37 11.37 -10.83
N PHE A 41 3.47 11.29 -9.49
CA PHE A 41 2.73 12.19 -8.61
C PHE A 41 3.33 13.59 -8.60
N TYR A 42 2.47 14.62 -8.59
CA TYR A 42 2.86 16.00 -8.32
C TYR A 42 1.92 16.56 -7.25
N LEU A 43 2.44 16.63 -6.02
CA LEU A 43 1.67 16.94 -4.80
C LEU A 43 2.52 17.84 -3.88
N PRO A 44 2.73 19.11 -4.24
CA PRO A 44 3.72 19.99 -3.59
C PRO A 44 3.39 20.36 -2.14
N ASP A 45 2.11 20.26 -1.76
CA ASP A 45 1.61 20.65 -0.44
C ASP A 45 1.26 19.46 0.45
N ALA A 46 1.33 18.23 -0.09
CA ALA A 46 0.99 17.04 0.68
C ALA A 46 2.08 16.73 1.71
N THR A 47 1.64 16.44 2.94
CA THR A 47 2.48 16.16 4.10
C THR A 47 2.16 14.83 4.76
N THR A 48 0.99 14.24 4.47
CA THR A 48 0.62 12.91 4.99
C THR A 48 0.11 11.98 3.90
N ILE A 49 0.35 10.69 4.11
CA ILE A 49 -0.23 9.60 3.33
C ILE A 49 -1.01 8.70 4.27
N THR A 50 -2.27 8.47 3.94
CA THR A 50 -3.10 7.45 4.58
C THR A 50 -3.21 6.24 3.65
N VAL A 51 -2.87 5.06 4.17
CA VAL A 51 -3.00 3.78 3.46
C VAL A 51 -4.11 2.97 4.12
N ALA A 52 -5.09 2.55 3.33
CA ALA A 52 -6.12 1.61 3.79
C ALA A 52 -5.64 0.17 3.60
N VAL A 53 -5.43 -0.54 4.71
CA VAL A 53 -4.85 -1.89 4.76
C VAL A 53 -5.75 -2.85 5.55
N ARG A 54 -5.65 -4.15 5.25
CA ARG A 54 -6.21 -5.22 6.10
C ARG A 54 -5.39 -6.50 5.94
N GLY A 55 -5.49 -7.44 6.86
CA GLY A 55 -4.90 -8.77 6.72
C GLY A 55 -4.37 -9.33 8.01
N GLN A 56 -3.73 -10.49 7.93
CA GLN A 56 -3.00 -11.07 9.04
C GLN A 56 -1.52 -10.93 8.75
N ALA A 57 -0.95 -9.79 9.16
CA ALA A 57 0.37 -9.37 8.73
C ALA A 57 1.12 -8.63 9.84
N ARG A 58 2.43 -8.87 9.94
CA ARG A 58 3.32 -8.17 10.86
C ARG A 58 4.63 -7.84 10.17
N GLY A 59 4.99 -6.55 10.13
CA GLY A 59 6.17 -6.10 9.42
C GLY A 59 6.23 -4.59 9.26
N VAL A 60 6.77 -4.14 8.14
CA VAL A 60 6.90 -2.73 7.78
C VAL A 60 6.53 -2.53 6.32
N ILE A 61 5.75 -1.49 6.04
CA ILE A 61 5.67 -0.91 4.70
C ILE A 61 6.68 0.24 4.63
N THR A 62 7.68 0.10 3.78
CA THR A 62 8.59 1.19 3.43
C THR A 62 8.01 1.98 2.27
N LEU A 63 7.75 3.26 2.48
CA LEU A 63 7.35 4.21 1.46
C LEU A 63 8.62 4.82 0.87
N ILE A 64 8.93 4.53 -0.38
CA ILE A 64 10.13 5.02 -1.07
C ILE A 64 9.70 6.05 -2.10
N PHE A 65 10.14 7.28 -1.91
CA PHE A 65 9.85 8.43 -2.76
C PHE A 65 11.05 8.71 -3.67
N ARG A 66 10.87 8.54 -4.98
CA ARG A 66 11.94 8.71 -5.97
C ARG A 66 11.68 9.90 -6.86
N SER A 67 12.61 10.84 -6.85
CA SER A 67 12.71 11.94 -7.82
C SER A 67 14.18 12.06 -8.26
N ASP A 68 14.80 13.23 -8.13
CA ASP A 68 16.25 13.41 -8.27
C ASP A 68 17.04 12.74 -7.13
N SER A 69 16.39 12.57 -5.97
CA SER A 69 16.90 11.86 -4.81
C SER A 69 15.87 10.87 -4.28
N GLU A 70 16.34 9.85 -3.58
CA GLU A 70 15.50 8.90 -2.86
C GLU A 70 15.32 9.35 -1.39
N LYS A 71 14.07 9.36 -0.91
CA LYS A 71 13.76 9.42 0.53
C LYS A 71 12.85 8.27 0.88
N TYR A 72 12.81 7.88 2.14
CA TYR A 72 11.91 6.84 2.59
C TYR A 72 11.35 7.12 3.98
N GLU A 73 10.13 6.65 4.18
CA GLU A 73 9.43 6.64 5.46
C GLU A 73 8.95 5.22 5.76
N GLN A 74 8.80 4.88 7.04
CA GLN A 74 8.45 3.52 7.46
C GLN A 74 7.17 3.49 8.26
N LEU A 75 6.21 2.71 7.78
CA LEU A 75 4.94 2.45 8.44
C LEU A 75 4.95 1.05 9.04
N LYS A 76 4.89 0.95 10.38
CA LYS A 76 4.78 -0.34 11.07
C LYS A 76 3.43 -0.98 10.80
N ILE A 77 3.45 -2.29 10.51
CA ILE A 77 2.27 -3.12 10.28
C ILE A 77 2.16 -4.14 11.40
N ASP A 78 1.01 -4.12 12.06
CA ASP A 78 0.56 -5.14 13.00
C ASP A 78 -0.96 -5.23 12.79
N LEU A 79 -1.39 -6.19 11.97
CA LEU A 79 -2.78 -6.39 11.56
C LEU A 79 -3.19 -7.80 12.03
N PRO A 80 -4.02 -7.90 13.07
CA PRO A 80 -4.45 -9.20 13.59
C PRO A 80 -5.71 -9.77 12.89
N THR A 81 -6.39 -8.96 12.07
CA THR A 81 -7.70 -9.29 11.50
C THR A 81 -7.85 -8.81 10.05
N TYR A 82 -8.89 -9.30 9.37
CA TYR A 82 -9.22 -8.87 8.00
C TYR A 82 -10.13 -7.63 7.95
N ASP A 83 -10.21 -6.85 9.03
CA ASP A 83 -10.91 -5.58 9.03
C ASP A 83 -10.04 -4.48 8.41
N TRP A 84 -10.68 -3.55 7.69
CA TRP A 84 -9.98 -2.42 7.09
C TRP A 84 -9.56 -1.41 8.16
N GLU A 85 -8.26 -1.13 8.22
CA GLU A 85 -7.66 -0.10 9.06
C GLU A 85 -6.98 0.97 8.19
N GLU A 86 -7.08 2.23 8.59
CA GLU A 86 -6.33 3.32 7.98
C GLU A 86 -5.05 3.55 8.79
N ARG A 87 -3.92 3.61 8.08
CA ARG A 87 -2.61 3.86 8.65
C ARG A 87 -2.04 5.12 8.02
N GLU A 88 -1.70 6.09 8.85
CA GLU A 88 -1.18 7.38 8.42
C GLU A 88 0.32 7.49 8.68
N ILE A 89 1.04 8.14 7.76
CA ILE A 89 2.43 8.50 7.92
C ILE A 89 2.70 9.90 7.36
N SER A 90 3.44 10.70 8.11
CA SER A 90 3.93 11.99 7.66
C SER A 90 5.17 11.84 6.78
N PHE A 91 5.32 12.72 5.80
CA PHE A 91 6.49 12.80 4.94
C PHE A 91 6.80 14.26 4.61
N SER A 92 8.04 14.53 4.20
CA SER A 92 8.43 15.86 3.73
C SER A 92 7.85 16.14 2.34
N PRO A 93 7.18 17.28 2.10
CA PRO A 93 6.62 17.61 0.80
C PRO A 93 7.64 17.57 -0.34
N TYR A 94 7.17 17.17 -1.52
CA TYR A 94 7.97 17.10 -2.75
C TYR A 94 7.57 18.20 -3.73
N GLN A 95 8.48 19.14 -3.96
CA GLN A 95 8.27 20.28 -4.88
C GLN A 95 8.38 19.92 -6.37
N LYS A 96 8.53 18.63 -6.69
CA LYS A 96 8.72 18.10 -8.05
C LYS A 96 7.90 16.83 -8.21
N THR A 97 7.72 16.40 -9.46
CA THR A 97 7.13 15.10 -9.76
C THR A 97 7.97 13.97 -9.16
N PHE A 98 7.31 12.97 -8.56
CA PHE A 98 7.97 11.82 -7.95
C PHE A 98 7.20 10.51 -8.20
N ASP A 99 7.90 9.40 -8.08
CA ASP A 99 7.32 8.06 -8.00
C ASP A 99 7.28 7.60 -6.54
N LEU A 100 6.22 6.88 -6.16
CA LEU A 100 6.06 6.28 -4.84
C LEU A 100 6.09 4.76 -4.98
N THR A 101 7.00 4.11 -4.27
CA THR A 101 7.00 2.65 -4.08
C THR A 101 6.57 2.32 -2.66
N LEU A 102 5.58 1.45 -2.51
CA LEU A 102 5.27 0.80 -1.24
C LEU A 102 5.89 -0.58 -1.26
N ARG A 103 6.86 -0.84 -0.39
CA ARG A 103 7.47 -2.17 -0.23
C ARG A 103 7.07 -2.77 1.10
N TYR A 104 6.45 -3.94 1.09
CA TYR A 104 6.15 -4.68 2.31
C TYR A 104 7.26 -5.67 2.64
N GLU A 105 7.76 -5.64 3.88
CA GLU A 105 8.74 -6.59 4.42
C GLU A 105 8.22 -7.11 5.76
N GLY A 106 7.99 -8.42 5.88
CA GLY A 106 7.37 -9.01 7.06
C GLY A 106 6.71 -10.37 6.87
N GLU A 107 5.98 -10.81 7.89
CA GLU A 107 5.26 -12.09 7.93
C GLU A 107 3.79 -11.92 7.56
N GLY A 108 3.20 -12.97 6.97
CA GLY A 108 1.79 -12.97 6.57
C GLY A 108 1.52 -12.15 5.32
N THR A 109 0.27 -11.77 5.11
CA THR A 109 -0.16 -11.05 3.89
C THR A 109 -1.16 -9.96 4.21
N LEU A 110 -1.09 -8.88 3.42
CA LEU A 110 -1.98 -7.73 3.53
C LEU A 110 -2.59 -7.34 2.18
N ASP A 111 -3.77 -6.74 2.23
CA ASP A 111 -4.43 -6.10 1.10
C ASP A 111 -4.28 -4.58 1.21
N ILE A 112 -4.22 -3.88 0.07
CA ILE A 112 -4.26 -2.41 0.00
C ILE A 112 -5.36 -2.00 -0.98
N LYS A 113 -6.26 -1.11 -0.56
CA LYS A 113 -7.32 -0.59 -1.44
C LYS A 113 -7.20 0.88 -1.80
N GLU A 114 -6.63 1.71 -0.93
CA GLU A 114 -6.68 3.17 -1.10
C GLU A 114 -5.43 3.85 -0.53
N LEU A 115 -5.02 4.91 -1.23
CA LEU A 115 -3.96 5.84 -0.86
C LEU A 115 -4.54 7.24 -0.92
N LYS A 116 -4.53 7.95 0.22
CA LYS A 116 -4.96 9.34 0.31
C LYS A 116 -3.75 10.19 0.64
N PHE A 117 -3.60 11.30 -0.06
CA PHE A 117 -2.59 12.33 0.23
C PHE A 117 -3.31 13.56 0.79
N ASN A 118 -2.83 14.08 1.91
CA ASN A 118 -3.33 15.31 2.53
C ASN A 118 -2.22 16.33 2.74
#